data_AF-A0A8B6LY43-F1
#
_entry.id   AF-A0A8B6LY43-F1
#
_cell.length_a   1.000
_cell.length_b   1.000
_cell.length_c   1.000
_cell.angle_alpha   90.00
_cell.angle_beta   90.00
_cell.angle_gamma   90.00
#
_symmetry.space_group_name_H-M   'P 1'
#
loop_
_entity.id
_entity.type
_entity.pdbx_description
1 polymer ?
#
loop_
_entity_poly.entity_id
_entity_poly.type
_entity_poly.pdbx_seq_one_letter_code
_entity_poly.pdbx_strand_id
1 'polypeptide(L)'
;MLIASGYADVRAIGDQVCAVKRFNFTTAVVVGLDDVGYQRRYCYEHQADARAALLAWDGRGHPSGPWIKCKGAGIDLLNPALC
;
A
#
# COMPACT_ATOMS: atom_id res chain seq x y z
N MET A 1 -8.13 -1.61 -17.66
CA MET A 1 -7.64 -0.28 -17.20
C MET A 1 -7.55 -0.33 -15.68
N LEU A 2 -6.40 -0.08 -15.06
CA LEU A 2 -6.18 -0.27 -13.60
C LEU A 2 -7.20 0.48 -12.71
N ILE A 3 -7.74 1.60 -13.19
CA ILE A 3 -8.83 2.36 -12.56
C ILE A 3 -10.10 1.52 -12.40
N ALA A 4 -10.44 0.69 -13.40
CA ALA A 4 -11.62 -0.20 -13.34
C ALA A 4 -11.47 -1.33 -12.30
N SER A 5 -10.24 -1.59 -11.82
CA SER A 5 -9.94 -2.60 -10.80
C SER A 5 -9.85 -2.02 -9.38
N GLY A 6 -10.21 -0.74 -9.20
CA GLY A 6 -10.25 -0.06 -7.90
C GLY A 6 -8.91 0.41 -7.38
N TYR A 7 -7.89 0.52 -8.24
CA TYR A 7 -6.61 1.15 -7.90
C TYR A 7 -6.66 2.64 -8.22
N ALA A 8 -6.28 3.44 -7.23
CA ALA A 8 -6.13 4.89 -7.32
C ALA A 8 -4.66 5.27 -7.09
N ASP A 9 -4.30 6.50 -7.46
CA ASP A 9 -3.00 7.08 -7.12
C ASP A 9 -1.81 6.19 -7.58
N VAL A 10 -1.94 5.57 -8.76
CA VAL A 10 -0.94 4.63 -9.31
C VAL A 10 0.36 5.37 -9.61
N ARG A 11 1.48 4.85 -9.11
CA ARG A 11 2.81 5.45 -9.26
C ARG A 11 3.90 4.40 -9.35
N ALA A 12 4.88 4.62 -10.21
CA ALA A 12 6.14 3.87 -10.19
C ALA A 12 7.09 4.44 -9.12
N ILE A 13 7.63 3.55 -8.29
CA ILE A 13 8.63 3.88 -7.26
C ILE A 13 9.78 2.88 -7.41
N GLY A 14 10.90 3.34 -7.99
CA GLY A 14 11.93 2.43 -8.49
C GLY A 14 11.34 1.48 -9.54
N ASP A 15 11.61 0.18 -9.39
CA ASP A 15 11.10 -0.87 -10.28
C ASP A 15 9.71 -1.40 -9.88
N GLN A 16 9.06 -0.80 -8.89
CA GLN A 16 7.78 -1.26 -8.37
C GLN A 16 6.65 -0.32 -8.77
N VAL A 17 5.55 -0.87 -9.27
CA VAL A 17 4.30 -0.14 -9.38
C VAL A 17 3.57 -0.23 -8.04
N CYS A 18 3.19 0.93 -7.52
CA CYS A 18 2.47 1.08 -6.28
C CYS A 18 1.15 1.81 -6.52
N ALA A 19 0.17 1.59 -5.68
CA ALA A 19 -1.13 2.26 -5.78
C ALA A 19 -1.86 2.28 -4.44
N VAL A 20 -2.91 3.07 -4.34
CA VAL A 20 -3.87 3.01 -3.24
C VAL A 20 -5.05 2.14 -3.66
N LYS A 21 -5.49 1.23 -2.80
CA LYS A 21 -6.69 0.39 -3.01
C LYS A 21 -7.59 0.38 -1.80
N ARG A 22 -8.89 0.57 -2.02
CA ARG A 22 -9.92 0.38 -0.98
C ARG A 22 -10.25 -1.11 -0.83
N PHE A 23 -10.30 -1.58 0.41
CA PHE A 23 -10.85 -2.88 0.82
C PHE A 23 -12.13 -2.67 1.63
N ASN A 24 -12.80 -3.77 2.00
CA ASN A 24 -14.08 -3.71 2.72
C ASN A 24 -14.06 -2.78 3.95
N PHE A 25 -12.95 -2.75 4.69
CA PHE A 25 -12.84 -1.96 5.93
C PHE A 25 -11.65 -1.00 5.96
N THR A 26 -10.58 -1.30 5.21
CA THR A 26 -9.33 -0.55 5.24
C THR A 26 -8.98 0.00 3.86
N THR A 27 -8.04 0.94 3.83
CA THR A 27 -7.44 1.41 2.59
C THR A 27 -5.97 1.05 2.61
N ALA A 28 -5.43 0.49 1.53
CA ALA A 28 -4.05 0.03 1.53
C ALA A 28 -3.20 0.68 0.46
N VAL A 29 -1.93 0.90 0.80
CA VAL A 29 -0.86 1.07 -0.19
C VAL A 29 -0.45 -0.31 -0.66
N VAL A 30 -0.71 -0.63 -1.92
CA VAL A 30 -0.25 -1.87 -2.57
C VAL A 30 1.10 -1.63 -3.23
N VAL A 31 1.96 -2.66 -3.20
CA VAL A 31 3.35 -2.59 -3.68
C VAL A 31 3.62 -3.77 -4.59
N GLY A 32 4.30 -3.51 -5.70
CA GLY A 32 4.61 -4.52 -6.72
C GLY A 32 3.35 -4.97 -7.44
N LEU A 33 2.55 -4.02 -7.90
CA LEU A 33 1.34 -4.24 -8.68
C LEU A 33 1.71 -4.67 -10.11
N ASP A 34 1.20 -5.82 -10.54
CA ASP A 34 1.36 -6.37 -11.88
C ASP A 34 -0.01 -6.85 -12.44
N ASP A 35 0.02 -7.62 -13.52
CA ASP A 35 -1.16 -8.18 -14.17
C ASP A 35 -1.83 -9.31 -13.37
N VAL A 36 -1.11 -9.95 -12.44
CA VAL A 36 -1.63 -11.02 -11.57
C VAL A 36 -2.21 -10.44 -10.28
N GLY A 37 -1.61 -9.39 -9.73
CA GLY A 37 -2.04 -8.79 -8.48
C GLY A 37 -1.00 -7.85 -7.89
N TYR A 38 -0.77 -7.94 -6.58
CA TYR A 38 0.25 -7.15 -5.89
C TYR A 38 1.02 -8.03 -4.92
N GLN A 39 2.30 -7.72 -4.72
CA GLN A 39 3.17 -8.51 -3.84
C GLN A 39 2.88 -8.24 -2.37
N ARG A 40 2.66 -6.97 -1.99
CA ARG A 40 2.45 -6.54 -0.61
C ARG A 40 1.38 -5.47 -0.51
N ARG A 41 0.77 -5.35 0.68
CA ARG A 41 -0.13 -4.24 1.03
C ARG A 41 0.07 -3.78 2.46
N TYR A 42 0.08 -2.46 2.66
CA TYR A 42 0.10 -1.79 3.96
C TYR A 42 -1.29 -1.21 4.21
N CYS A 43 -2.05 -1.78 5.14
CA CYS A 43 -3.42 -1.39 5.43
C CYS A 43 -3.47 -0.24 6.44
N TYR A 44 -4.15 0.84 6.09
CA TYR A 44 -4.45 2.00 6.92
C TYR A 44 -5.95 2.03 7.22
N GLU A 45 -6.31 2.66 8.34
CA GLU A 45 -7.71 2.93 8.65
C GLU A 45 -8.30 3.94 7.67
N HIS A 46 -7.58 5.04 7.46
CA HIS A 46 -8.05 6.16 6.63
C HIS A 46 -7.33 6.24 5.29
N GLN A 47 -8.09 6.64 4.26
CA GLN A 47 -7.58 6.80 2.91
C GLN A 47 -6.57 7.96 2.79
N ALA A 48 -6.77 9.03 3.56
CA ALA A 48 -5.85 10.18 3.58
C ALA A 48 -4.44 9.75 3.99
N ASP A 49 -4.31 8.90 5.01
CA ASP A 49 -3.03 8.39 5.49
C ASP A 49 -2.36 7.52 4.44
N ALA A 50 -3.09 6.59 3.83
CA ALA A 50 -2.55 5.74 2.76
C ALA A 50 -2.03 6.57 1.57
N ARG A 51 -2.75 7.63 1.20
CA ARG A 51 -2.34 8.54 0.11
C ARG A 51 -1.12 9.35 0.49
N ALA A 52 -1.11 9.94 1.67
CA ALA A 52 0.02 10.72 2.17
C ALA A 52 1.29 9.85 2.26
N ALA A 53 1.14 8.64 2.78
CA ALA A 53 2.21 7.66 2.86
C ALA A 53 2.74 7.30 1.47
N LEU A 54 1.86 6.94 0.52
CA LEU A 54 2.28 6.64 -0.85
C LEU A 54 2.97 7.85 -1.51
N LEU A 55 2.45 9.05 -1.33
CA LEU A 55 3.01 10.26 -1.92
C LEU A 55 4.43 10.53 -1.40
N ALA A 56 4.65 10.39 -0.10
CA ALA A 56 5.94 10.68 0.55
C ALA A 56 6.97 9.55 0.44
N TRP A 57 6.53 8.31 0.21
CA TRP A 57 7.42 7.16 0.29
C TRP A 57 8.38 7.03 -0.89
N ASP A 58 9.64 6.70 -0.61
CA ASP A 58 10.71 6.51 -1.61
C ASP A 58 10.87 5.05 -2.07
N GLY A 59 10.05 4.14 -1.54
CA GLY A 59 10.07 2.71 -1.85
C GLY A 59 11.06 1.89 -1.02
N ARG A 60 11.80 2.52 -0.10
CA ARG A 60 12.72 1.84 0.81
C ARG A 60 12.05 1.59 2.17
N GLY A 61 12.32 0.44 2.76
CA GLY A 61 11.76 0.07 4.06
C GLY A 61 10.23 -0.03 4.05
N HIS A 62 9.59 0.50 5.09
CA HIS A 62 8.13 0.57 5.19
C HIS A 62 7.64 2.00 4.90
N PRO A 63 6.47 2.16 4.26
CA PRO A 63 5.85 3.47 4.14
C PRO A 63 5.56 4.05 5.53
N SER A 64 5.59 5.38 5.61
CA SER A 64 5.32 6.11 6.85
C SER A 64 3.84 6.06 7.24
N GLY A 65 3.53 6.58 8.43
CA GLY A 65 2.16 6.74 8.90
C GLY A 65 1.58 5.52 9.61
N PRO A 66 0.31 5.62 10.03
CA PRO A 66 -0.32 4.67 10.94
C PRO A 66 -0.91 3.47 10.18
N TRP A 67 -0.12 2.81 9.33
CA TRP A 67 -0.56 1.51 8.82
C TRP A 67 -0.71 0.55 9.99
N ILE A 68 -1.75 -0.27 9.97
CA ILE A 68 -2.11 -1.22 11.03
C ILE A 68 -1.39 -2.54 10.78
N LYS A 69 -1.34 -2.96 9.51
CA LYS A 69 -0.88 -4.29 9.14
C LYS A 69 -0.27 -4.33 7.73
N CYS A 70 0.86 -5.00 7.59
CA CYS A 70 1.49 -5.31 6.31
C CYS A 70 1.28 -6.80 5.97
N LYS A 71 0.79 -7.09 4.76
CA LYS A 71 0.52 -8.45 4.28
C LYS A 71 1.12 -8.70 2.90
N GLY A 72 1.50 -9.94 2.63
CA GLY A 72 1.90 -10.43 1.29
C GLY A 72 3.36 -10.90 1.24
N ALA A 73 3.74 -11.62 0.18
CA ALA A 73 5.08 -12.22 0.03
C ALA A 73 5.55 -13.04 1.25
N GLY A 74 4.65 -13.76 1.92
CA GLY A 74 4.95 -14.54 3.14
C GLY A 74 5.06 -13.71 4.42
N ILE A 75 4.81 -12.39 4.36
CA ILE A 75 4.89 -11.47 5.49
C ILE A 75 3.49 -11.21 6.07
N ASP A 76 3.40 -11.23 7.40
CA ASP A 76 2.27 -10.69 8.18
C ASP A 76 2.79 -9.90 9.40
N LEU A 77 2.86 -8.57 9.28
CA LEU A 77 3.48 -7.69 10.29
C LEU A 77 2.50 -6.64 10.82
N LEU A 78 2.61 -6.34 12.11
CA LEU A 78 2.02 -5.15 12.72
C LEU A 78 3.03 -4.00 12.65
N ASN A 79 2.52 -2.77 12.63
CA ASN A 79 3.37 -1.59 12.60
C ASN A 79 4.11 -1.43 13.94
N PRO A 80 5.46 -1.49 13.94
CA PRO A 80 6.22 -1.34 15.18
C PRO A 80 6.04 0.02 15.85
N ALA A 81 5.62 1.04 15.10
CA ALA A 81 5.37 2.38 15.63
C ALA A 81 4.01 2.51 16.37
N LEU A 82 3.17 1.46 16.36
CA LEU A 82 1.90 1.40 17.08
C LEU A 82 1.98 0.47 18.32
N CYS A 83 3.17 -0.01 18.67
CA CYS A 83 3.44 -0.86 19.84
C CYS A 83 4.03 -0.07 21.01
#